data_AF-A0A6P7PHU4-F1
#
_entry.id   AF-A0A6P7PHU4-F1
#
_cell.length_a   1.000
_cell.length_b   1.000
_cell.length_c   1.000
_cell.angle_alpha   90.00
_cell.angle_beta   90.00
_cell.angle_gamma   90.00
#
_symmetry.space_group_name_H-M   'P 1'
#
loop_
_entity.id
_entity.type
_entity.pdbx_description
1 polymer ?
#
loop_
_entity_poly.entity_id
_entity_poly.type
_entity_poly.pdbx_seq_one_letter_code
_entity_poly.pdbx_strand_id
1 'polypeptide(L)'
;MTGLDIERDQIIEMACIITDSDLNILAEGPNLIINQPDELLDGMSEWCKEHHGKSGLTQAVKDSQITLEHAQYEFLSFVRQHTPPGQCHLAGNSVHADKRFLEKYMPQLMHHFHYRIIDVSTIKELCRWTSTLSSHGLSWSTGQAASYCSRRPGRLYSSRTRLCYWTIFICCERIGRRTAAVVSRRIQNGASEKSCPQVYHKKALDDILESIKELQYYRVTIFKPTTDEKKGNIAEKCGSNRS
;
A
#
# COMPACT_ATOMS: atom_id res chain seq x y z
N MET A 1 12.09 -7.75 -2.46
CA MET A 1 12.58 -9.14 -2.62
C MET A 1 13.69 -9.19 -3.67
N THR A 2 14.45 -10.28 -3.73
CA THR A 2 15.45 -10.52 -4.79
C THR A 2 14.85 -10.85 -6.17
N GLY A 3 13.57 -11.23 -6.18
CA GLY A 3 12.79 -11.56 -7.36
C GLY A 3 11.37 -12.01 -6.97
N LEU A 4 10.69 -12.74 -7.86
CA LEU A 4 9.28 -13.14 -7.72
C LEU A 4 9.09 -14.67 -7.55
N ASP A 5 10.16 -15.46 -7.64
CA ASP A 5 10.14 -16.91 -7.51
C ASP A 5 10.26 -17.32 -6.05
N ILE A 6 9.16 -17.77 -5.46
CA ILE A 6 9.08 -18.16 -4.05
C ILE A 6 10.06 -19.27 -3.68
N GLU A 7 10.47 -20.12 -4.62
CA GLU A 7 11.40 -21.22 -4.32
C GLU A 7 12.85 -20.79 -4.26
N ARG A 8 13.18 -19.63 -4.84
CA ARG A 8 14.57 -19.16 -4.96
C ARG A 8 14.80 -17.82 -4.27
N ASP A 9 13.85 -16.91 -4.43
CA ASP A 9 13.98 -15.53 -4.00
C ASP A 9 13.70 -15.35 -2.51
N GLN A 10 14.33 -14.32 -1.95
CA GLN A 10 14.27 -13.99 -0.53
C GLN A 10 13.83 -12.54 -0.30
N ILE A 11 13.39 -12.28 0.93
CA ILE A 11 13.05 -10.94 1.43
C ILE A 11 14.33 -10.20 1.79
N ILE A 12 14.46 -8.94 1.35
CA ILE A 12 15.67 -8.11 1.52
C ILE A 12 15.39 -6.77 2.21
N GLU A 13 14.17 -6.26 2.14
CA GLU A 13 13.74 -5.03 2.78
C GLU A 13 12.28 -5.22 3.16
N MET A 14 11.88 -4.79 4.35
CA MET A 14 10.48 -4.82 4.80
C MET A 14 10.21 -3.61 5.68
N ALA A 15 9.03 -3.01 5.54
CA ALA A 15 8.56 -1.90 6.35
C ALA A 15 7.10 -2.10 6.76
N CYS A 16 6.66 -1.38 7.79
CA CYS A 16 5.37 -1.54 8.43
C CYS A 16 4.69 -0.22 8.75
N ILE A 17 3.38 -0.10 8.50
CA ILE A 17 2.55 0.97 9.06
C ILE A 17 1.24 0.38 9.63
N ILE A 18 0.73 0.96 10.73
CA ILE A 18 -0.62 0.67 11.22
C ILE A 18 -1.51 1.86 10.91
N THR A 19 -2.70 1.63 10.36
CA THR A 19 -3.71 2.69 10.20
C THR A 19 -5.01 2.37 10.96
N ASP A 20 -5.97 3.27 10.91
CA ASP A 20 -7.36 3.00 11.23
C ASP A 20 -8.19 2.77 9.96
N SER A 21 -9.52 2.62 10.12
CA SER A 21 -10.49 2.46 9.02
C SER A 21 -10.46 3.56 7.99
N ASP A 22 -10.01 4.72 8.42
CA ASP A 22 -10.04 5.92 7.65
C ASP A 22 -8.71 6.22 6.97
N LEU A 23 -7.76 5.28 7.08
CA LEU A 23 -6.41 5.37 6.53
C LEU A 23 -5.56 6.45 7.23
N ASN A 24 -5.89 6.78 8.49
CA ASN A 24 -5.04 7.63 9.32
C ASN A 24 -3.93 6.77 9.93
N ILE A 25 -2.68 7.23 9.82
CA ILE A 25 -1.52 6.52 10.37
C ILE A 25 -1.56 6.59 11.90
N LEU A 26 -1.61 5.42 12.54
CA LEU A 26 -1.61 5.28 14.01
C LEU A 26 -0.20 5.03 14.55
N ALA A 27 0.60 4.25 13.83
CA ALA A 27 1.95 3.92 14.23
C ALA A 27 2.80 3.55 13.00
N GLU A 28 4.06 3.97 13.01
CA GLU A 28 5.08 3.53 12.07
C GLU A 28 5.88 2.41 12.73
N GLY A 29 5.97 1.25 12.08
CA GLY A 29 6.72 0.11 12.56
C GLY A 29 8.17 0.12 12.09
N PRO A 30 8.90 -0.98 12.33
CA PRO A 30 10.29 -1.05 11.92
C PRO A 30 10.41 -1.04 10.39
N ASN A 31 11.52 -0.48 9.90
CA ASN A 31 11.91 -0.55 8.50
C ASN A 31 13.30 -1.19 8.45
N LEU A 32 13.33 -2.48 8.08
CA LEU A 32 14.49 -3.35 8.24
C LEU A 32 14.97 -3.83 6.88
N ILE A 33 16.29 -3.84 6.74
CA ILE A 33 16.98 -4.46 5.61
C ILE A 33 17.50 -5.80 6.12
N ILE A 34 17.16 -6.89 5.44
CA ILE A 34 17.46 -8.25 5.87
C ILE A 34 18.69 -8.74 5.12
N ASN A 35 19.68 -9.25 5.85
CA ASN A 35 20.89 -9.80 5.26
C ASN A 35 20.58 -11.02 4.39
N GLN A 36 21.26 -11.12 3.26
CA GLN A 36 21.20 -12.28 2.36
C GLN A 36 22.61 -12.60 1.84
N PRO A 37 22.90 -13.87 1.52
CA PRO A 37 24.22 -14.26 1.02
C PRO A 37 24.52 -13.63 -0.34
N ASP A 38 25.79 -13.32 -0.58
CA ASP A 38 26.25 -12.69 -1.82
C ASP A 38 25.88 -13.50 -3.07
N GLU A 39 25.94 -14.84 -2.98
CA GLU A 39 25.57 -15.75 -4.07
C GLU A 39 24.13 -15.54 -4.54
N LEU A 40 23.20 -15.25 -3.62
CA LEU A 40 21.80 -14.97 -3.93
C LEU A 40 21.65 -13.60 -4.62
N LEU A 41 22.36 -12.59 -4.12
CA LEU A 41 22.34 -11.24 -4.68
C LEU A 41 22.94 -11.20 -6.09
N ASP A 42 24.02 -11.95 -6.30
CA ASP A 42 24.67 -12.12 -7.60
C ASP A 42 23.82 -12.99 -8.54
N GLY A 43 22.95 -13.85 -8.01
CA GLY A 43 21.97 -14.64 -8.75
C GLY A 43 20.70 -13.89 -9.19
N MET A 44 20.52 -12.63 -8.76
CA MET A 44 19.34 -11.83 -9.12
C MET A 44 19.22 -11.58 -10.63
N SER A 45 17.97 -11.40 -11.08
CA SER A 45 17.70 -10.92 -12.44
C SER A 45 18.34 -9.56 -12.73
N GLU A 46 18.65 -9.28 -14.00
CA GLU A 46 19.30 -8.03 -14.40
C GLU A 46 18.52 -6.78 -13.96
N TRP A 47 17.18 -6.84 -14.06
CA TRP A 47 16.31 -5.75 -13.60
C TRP A 47 16.44 -5.52 -12.10
N CYS A 48 16.49 -6.59 -11.29
CA CYS A 48 16.65 -6.48 -9.84
C CYS A 48 18.03 -5.92 -9.47
N LYS A 49 19.10 -6.37 -10.16
CA LYS A 49 20.45 -5.84 -9.96
C LYS A 49 20.54 -4.35 -10.25
N GLU A 50 19.99 -3.90 -11.38
CA GLU A 50 19.99 -2.49 -11.75
C GLU A 50 19.17 -1.65 -10.77
N HIS A 51 17.96 -2.11 -10.44
CA HIS A 51 17.01 -1.38 -9.60
C HIS A 51 17.47 -1.29 -8.14
N HIS A 52 17.92 -2.40 -7.56
CA HIS A 52 18.44 -2.45 -6.19
C HIS A 52 19.84 -1.83 -6.06
N GLY A 53 20.64 -1.91 -7.14
CA GLY A 53 21.95 -1.26 -7.20
C GLY A 53 21.83 0.27 -7.20
N LYS A 54 20.96 0.84 -8.04
CA LYS A 54 20.73 2.30 -8.11
C LYS A 54 20.16 2.90 -6.83
N SER A 55 19.36 2.14 -6.09
CA SER A 55 18.78 2.58 -4.81
C SER A 55 19.74 2.44 -3.63
N GLY A 56 20.89 1.78 -3.82
CA GLY A 56 21.82 1.44 -2.74
C GLY A 56 21.37 0.26 -1.88
N LEU A 57 20.22 -0.36 -2.20
CA LEU A 57 19.66 -1.46 -1.41
C LEU A 57 20.59 -2.68 -1.40
N THR A 58 21.20 -3.03 -2.55
CA THR A 58 22.12 -4.18 -2.63
C THR A 58 23.27 -4.05 -1.65
N GLN A 59 23.87 -2.86 -1.53
CA GLN A 59 24.96 -2.62 -0.59
C GLN A 59 24.46 -2.67 0.86
N ALA A 60 23.31 -2.04 1.13
CA ALA A 60 22.72 -2.04 2.46
C ALA A 60 22.32 -3.44 2.95
N VAL A 61 21.94 -4.35 2.04
CA VAL A 61 21.69 -5.76 2.35
C VAL A 61 22.97 -6.48 2.77
N LYS A 62 24.08 -6.26 2.04
CA LYS A 62 25.40 -6.82 2.37
C LYS A 62 25.91 -6.32 3.72
N ASP A 63 25.66 -5.04 4.02
CA ASP A 63 26.08 -4.41 5.27
C ASP A 63 25.16 -4.72 6.46
N SER A 64 23.95 -5.26 6.20
CA SER A 64 22.99 -5.59 7.24
C SER A 64 23.43 -6.80 8.06
N GLN A 65 23.13 -6.77 9.36
CA GLN A 65 23.31 -7.89 10.29
C GLN A 65 21.96 -8.50 10.75
N ILE A 66 20.85 -8.02 10.19
CA ILE A 66 19.51 -8.47 10.59
C ILE A 66 19.19 -9.78 9.88
N THR A 67 18.97 -10.84 10.65
CA THR A 67 18.49 -12.12 10.12
C THR A 67 16.99 -12.08 9.88
N LEU A 68 16.50 -13.02 9.07
CA LEU A 68 15.07 -13.17 8.78
C LEU A 68 14.24 -13.42 10.05
N GLU A 69 14.75 -14.23 10.97
CA GLU A 69 14.08 -14.56 12.24
C GLU A 69 13.99 -13.34 13.15
N HIS A 70 15.06 -12.55 13.22
CA HIS A 70 15.08 -11.32 13.99
C HIS A 70 14.09 -10.30 13.41
N ALA A 71 14.06 -10.15 12.08
CA ALA A 71 13.07 -9.30 11.41
C ALA A 71 11.64 -9.77 11.71
N GLN A 72 11.35 -11.08 11.61
CA GLN A 72 10.03 -11.62 11.93
C GLN A 72 9.63 -11.29 13.37
N TYR A 73 10.55 -11.45 14.33
CA TYR A 73 10.30 -11.15 15.73
C TYR A 73 9.96 -9.67 15.96
N GLU A 74 10.76 -8.76 15.39
CA GLU A 74 10.54 -7.31 15.50
C GLU A 74 9.17 -6.89 14.93
N PHE A 75 8.83 -7.38 13.73
CA PHE A 75 7.53 -7.10 13.13
C PHE A 75 6.38 -7.71 13.93
N LEU A 76 6.50 -8.97 14.37
CA LEU A 76 5.44 -9.62 15.15
C LEU A 76 5.23 -8.93 16.50
N SER A 77 6.31 -8.54 17.17
CA SER A 77 6.26 -7.79 18.43
C SER A 77 5.53 -6.46 18.24
N PHE A 78 5.91 -5.70 17.21
CA PHE A 78 5.26 -4.44 16.88
C PHE A 78 3.77 -4.61 16.56
N VAL A 79 3.41 -5.59 15.71
CA VAL A 79 2.02 -5.82 15.31
C VAL A 79 1.14 -6.26 16.48
N ARG A 80 1.67 -7.10 17.39
CA ARG A 80 0.95 -7.53 18.60
C ARG A 80 0.61 -6.39 19.55
N GLN A 81 1.44 -5.36 19.62
CA GLN A 81 1.18 -4.19 20.46
C GLN A 81 0.03 -3.33 19.91
N HIS A 82 -0.22 -3.39 18.60
CA HIS A 82 -1.17 -2.49 17.92
C HIS A 82 -2.45 -3.18 17.46
N THR A 83 -2.48 -4.51 17.37
CA THR A 83 -3.60 -5.24 16.76
C THR A 83 -3.99 -6.50 17.50
N PRO A 84 -5.30 -6.80 17.58
CA PRO A 84 -5.75 -8.11 18.05
C PRO A 84 -5.44 -9.19 17.00
N PRO A 85 -5.04 -10.39 17.45
CA PRO A 85 -4.71 -11.50 16.54
C PRO A 85 -5.91 -11.92 15.70
N GLY A 86 -5.66 -12.16 14.42
CA GLY A 86 -6.62 -12.70 13.45
C GLY A 86 -7.68 -11.71 12.94
N GLN A 87 -7.61 -10.43 13.31
CA GLN A 87 -8.63 -9.45 12.89
C GLN A 87 -8.16 -8.46 11.83
N CYS A 88 -6.88 -8.09 11.84
CA CYS A 88 -6.35 -7.09 10.92
C CYS A 88 -5.89 -7.71 9.59
N HIS A 89 -6.13 -7.00 8.50
CA HIS A 89 -5.82 -7.44 7.15
C HIS A 89 -4.43 -6.97 6.73
N LEU A 90 -3.76 -7.74 5.87
CA LEU A 90 -2.58 -7.25 5.15
C LEU A 90 -3.04 -6.34 4.00
N ALA A 91 -2.36 -5.21 3.74
CA ALA A 91 -2.88 -4.20 2.82
C ALA A 91 -1.84 -3.38 2.06
N GLY A 92 -2.14 -3.15 0.77
CA GLY A 92 -1.61 -2.12 -0.13
C GLY A 92 -1.54 -2.59 -1.58
N ASN A 93 -0.64 -2.06 -2.40
CA ASN A 93 -0.49 -2.44 -3.82
C ASN A 93 0.09 -3.84 -4.09
N SER A 94 -0.69 -4.70 -4.75
CA SER A 94 -0.27 -6.04 -5.17
C SER A 94 0.18 -6.92 -4.00
N VAL A 95 -0.38 -6.69 -2.82
CA VAL A 95 0.04 -7.31 -1.54
C VAL A 95 -0.06 -8.84 -1.52
N HIS A 96 -0.79 -9.43 -2.47
CA HIS A 96 -0.86 -10.87 -2.62
C HIS A 96 0.52 -11.49 -2.93
N ALA A 97 1.41 -10.76 -3.61
CA ALA A 97 2.79 -11.19 -3.83
C ALA A 97 3.56 -11.26 -2.51
N ASP A 98 3.56 -10.15 -1.76
CA ASP A 98 4.19 -10.04 -0.45
C ASP A 98 3.68 -11.12 0.50
N LYS A 99 2.34 -11.32 0.52
CA LYS A 99 1.68 -12.34 1.32
C LYS A 99 2.26 -13.73 1.05
N ARG A 100 2.53 -14.10 -0.21
CA ARG A 100 3.09 -15.41 -0.55
C ARG A 100 4.48 -15.60 0.03
N PHE A 101 5.31 -14.56 0.03
CA PHE A 101 6.62 -14.58 0.69
C PHE A 101 6.47 -14.68 2.22
N LEU A 102 5.58 -13.88 2.81
CA LEU A 102 5.35 -13.91 4.26
C LEU A 102 4.79 -15.25 4.75
N GLU A 103 3.93 -15.91 3.99
CA GLU A 103 3.41 -17.24 4.34
C GLU A 103 4.52 -18.30 4.42
N LYS A 104 5.54 -18.20 3.55
CA LYS A 104 6.68 -19.13 3.54
C LYS A 104 7.75 -18.75 4.57
N TYR A 105 8.15 -17.49 4.57
CA TYR A 105 9.34 -17.01 5.29
C TYR A 105 9.04 -16.42 6.67
N MET A 106 7.82 -15.93 6.89
CA MET A 106 7.40 -15.33 8.16
C MET A 106 6.05 -15.88 8.67
N PRO A 107 5.89 -17.21 8.81
CA PRO A 107 4.59 -17.81 9.09
C PRO A 107 4.00 -17.33 10.42
N GLN A 108 4.81 -17.11 11.46
CA GLN A 108 4.28 -16.66 12.77
C GLN A 108 3.67 -15.26 12.69
N LEU A 109 4.22 -14.39 11.84
CA LEU A 109 3.66 -13.08 11.56
C LEU A 109 2.34 -13.21 10.81
N MET A 110 2.27 -14.07 9.80
CA MET A 110 1.04 -14.31 9.02
C MET A 110 -0.10 -14.89 9.85
N HIS A 111 0.18 -15.74 10.85
CA HIS A 111 -0.85 -16.26 11.76
C HIS A 111 -1.51 -15.16 12.60
N HIS A 112 -0.85 -14.01 12.80
CA HIS A 112 -1.43 -12.87 13.49
C HIS A 112 -2.39 -12.07 12.60
N PHE A 113 -2.22 -12.12 11.29
CA PHE A 113 -3.09 -11.44 10.34
C PHE A 113 -4.33 -12.28 9.98
N HIS A 114 -5.38 -11.60 9.52
CA HIS A 114 -6.54 -12.24 8.93
C HIS A 114 -6.19 -12.81 7.54
N TYR A 115 -6.88 -13.87 7.12
CA TYR A 115 -6.58 -14.55 5.85
C TYR A 115 -6.85 -13.69 4.60
N ARG A 116 -7.74 -12.69 4.71
CA ARG A 116 -8.05 -11.75 3.61
C ARG A 116 -7.00 -10.65 3.51
N ILE A 117 -6.92 -10.05 2.33
CA ILE A 117 -6.06 -8.92 2.03
C ILE A 117 -6.87 -7.73 1.50
N ILE A 118 -6.31 -6.54 1.63
CA ILE A 118 -6.81 -5.31 0.99
C ILE A 118 -5.81 -4.93 -0.08
N ASP A 119 -6.07 -5.37 -1.31
CA ASP A 119 -5.18 -5.11 -2.44
C ASP A 119 -5.61 -3.84 -3.19
N VAL A 120 -4.81 -2.78 -3.07
CA VAL A 120 -5.06 -1.47 -3.71
C VAL A 120 -4.99 -1.58 -5.23
N SER A 121 -4.16 -2.49 -5.76
CA SER A 121 -4.07 -2.76 -7.20
C SER A 121 -5.39 -3.34 -7.74
N THR A 122 -6.16 -4.08 -6.92
CA THR A 122 -7.50 -4.54 -7.32
C THR A 122 -8.42 -3.36 -7.60
N ILE A 123 -8.41 -2.36 -6.71
CA ILE A 123 -9.22 -1.15 -6.89
C ILE A 123 -8.72 -0.39 -8.11
N LYS A 124 -7.40 -0.18 -8.24
CA LYS A 124 -6.78 0.47 -9.41
C LYS A 124 -7.25 -0.13 -10.74
N GLU A 125 -7.26 -1.45 -10.87
CA GLU A 125 -7.69 -2.10 -12.11
C GLU A 125 -9.21 -1.96 -12.34
N LEU A 126 -10.04 -2.00 -11.28
CA LEU A 126 -11.47 -1.67 -11.41
C LEU A 126 -11.68 -0.21 -11.83
N CYS A 127 -10.86 0.72 -11.34
CA CYS A 127 -10.91 2.13 -11.72
C CYS A 127 -10.64 2.32 -13.22
N ARG A 128 -9.64 1.60 -13.77
CA ARG A 128 -9.35 1.64 -15.21
C ARG A 128 -10.58 1.28 -16.06
N TRP A 129 -11.36 0.30 -15.62
CA TRP A 129 -12.57 -0.10 -16.31
C TRP A 129 -13.65 1.00 -16.27
N THR A 130 -13.82 1.68 -15.13
CA THR A 130 -14.79 2.78 -15.01
C THR A 130 -14.42 4.01 -15.87
N SER A 131 -13.14 4.27 -16.07
CA SER A 131 -12.68 5.32 -16.98
C SER A 131 -13.03 5.01 -18.44
N THR A 132 -13.05 3.74 -18.84
CA THR A 132 -13.50 3.29 -20.18
C THR A 132 -15.02 3.38 -20.35
N LEU A 133 -15.80 3.27 -19.26
CA LEU A 133 -17.25 3.46 -19.32
C LEU A 133 -17.65 4.92 -19.55
N SER A 134 -16.84 5.86 -19.07
CA SER A 134 -17.06 7.30 -19.32
C SER A 134 -16.84 7.70 -20.79
N SER A 135 -16.03 6.94 -21.55
CA SER A 135 -15.83 7.16 -22.99
C SER A 135 -16.85 6.46 -23.89
N HIS A 136 -17.66 5.53 -23.36
CA HIS A 136 -18.72 4.81 -24.09
C HIS A 136 -20.14 5.33 -23.78
N GLY A 137 -20.29 6.64 -23.60
CA GLY A 137 -21.60 7.30 -23.70
C GLY A 137 -22.64 6.92 -22.64
N LEU A 138 -22.25 6.28 -21.53
CA LEU A 138 -23.13 6.17 -20.37
C LEU A 138 -22.99 7.43 -19.54
N SER A 139 -23.75 8.46 -19.92
CA SER A 139 -23.96 9.62 -19.06
C SER A 139 -24.62 9.13 -17.77
N TRP A 140 -23.90 9.16 -16.66
CA TRP A 140 -24.56 9.30 -15.38
C TRP A 140 -25.10 10.73 -15.35
N SER A 141 -26.35 10.88 -15.77
CA SER A 141 -27.08 12.13 -15.69
C SER A 141 -27.15 12.57 -14.23
N THR A 142 -26.33 13.56 -13.90
CA THR A 142 -26.63 14.45 -12.79
C THR A 142 -27.96 15.14 -13.09
N GLY A 143 -29.01 14.81 -12.33
CA GLY A 143 -30.29 15.51 -12.45
C GLY A 143 -31.43 14.90 -11.65
N GLN A 144 -31.58 15.36 -10.40
CA GLN A 144 -32.83 15.60 -9.67
C GLN A 144 -34.01 14.60 -9.74
N ALA A 145 -34.39 14.15 -8.53
CA ALA A 145 -35.75 13.88 -8.07
C ALA A 145 -36.64 12.90 -8.87
N ALA A 146 -36.88 11.72 -8.28
CA ALA A 146 -38.16 11.03 -8.41
C ALA A 146 -38.53 10.39 -7.06
N SER A 147 -39.47 11.01 -6.36
CA SER A 147 -40.29 10.36 -5.35
C SER A 147 -41.24 9.36 -6.01
N TYR A 148 -41.34 8.13 -5.49
CA TYR A 148 -42.57 7.54 -4.93
C TYR A 148 -42.42 6.02 -4.72
N CYS A 149 -42.62 5.61 -3.46
CA CYS A 149 -43.31 4.42 -2.95
C CYS A 149 -43.22 3.09 -3.75
N SER A 150 -42.72 2.00 -3.14
CA SER A 150 -43.64 1.10 -2.41
C SER A 150 -42.96 0.20 -1.36
N ARG A 151 -43.65 0.15 -0.21
CA ARG A 151 -43.55 -0.63 1.03
C ARG A 151 -42.98 -2.06 0.93
N ARG A 152 -42.13 -2.45 1.92
CA ARG A 152 -42.50 -3.29 3.10
C ARG A 152 -41.33 -3.47 4.09
N PRO A 153 -41.59 -3.89 5.35
CA PRO A 153 -40.87 -3.39 6.53
C PRO A 153 -39.90 -4.39 7.18
N GLY A 154 -38.99 -3.83 7.98
CA GLY A 154 -38.44 -4.48 9.17
C GLY A 154 -37.05 -5.10 9.00
N ARG A 155 -36.05 -4.49 9.63
CA ARG A 155 -35.54 -4.93 10.95
C ARG A 155 -34.53 -3.89 11.45
N LEU A 156 -34.82 -3.29 12.61
CA LEU A 156 -33.83 -2.52 13.35
C LEU A 156 -32.66 -3.44 13.70
N TYR A 157 -31.43 -2.99 13.45
CA TYR A 157 -30.28 -3.48 14.20
C TYR A 157 -29.62 -2.27 14.86
N SER A 158 -29.90 -2.12 16.16
CA SER A 158 -29.14 -1.25 17.05
C SER A 158 -27.88 -1.98 17.50
N SER A 159 -26.74 -1.29 17.46
CA SER A 159 -25.63 -1.39 18.42
C SER A 159 -24.45 -0.66 17.80
N ARG A 160 -24.12 0.56 18.23
CA ARG A 160 -23.08 0.83 19.23
C ARG A 160 -21.81 -0.02 19.03
N THR A 161 -20.71 0.71 18.90
CA THR A 161 -19.30 0.30 19.08
C THR A 161 -18.77 -0.75 18.12
N ARG A 162 -17.81 -0.33 17.28
CA ARG A 162 -16.58 -1.07 16.96
C ARG A 162 -15.59 -0.07 16.36
N LEU A 163 -14.61 0.34 17.16
CA LEU A 163 -13.36 0.88 16.62
C LEU A 163 -12.79 -0.24 15.74
N CYS A 164 -12.79 -0.01 14.43
CA CYS A 164 -12.10 -0.88 13.49
C CYS A 164 -10.70 -0.28 13.32
N TYR A 165 -9.70 -0.94 13.89
CA TYR A 165 -8.29 -0.67 13.63
C TYR A 165 -7.88 -1.41 12.34
N TRP A 166 -7.23 -0.75 11.39
CA TRP A 166 -6.85 -1.34 10.09
C TRP A 166 -5.35 -1.23 9.88
N THR A 167 -4.62 -2.31 10.09
CA THR A 167 -3.17 -2.33 9.81
C THR A 167 -2.91 -2.35 8.31
N ILE A 168 -1.93 -1.57 7.82
CA ILE A 168 -1.54 -1.52 6.40
C ILE A 168 -0.06 -1.87 6.26
N PHE A 169 0.21 -3.07 5.75
CA PHE A 169 1.56 -3.56 5.48
C PHE A 169 1.69 -4.00 4.03
N ILE A 170 2.75 -3.51 3.38
CA ILE A 170 3.27 -3.99 2.09
C ILE A 170 4.78 -4.01 2.09
N CYS A 171 5.31 -5.06 1.47
CA CYS A 171 6.71 -5.26 1.14
C CYS A 171 6.84 -5.50 -0.37
N CYS A 172 6.84 -4.41 -1.14
CA CYS A 172 7.47 -4.26 -2.46
C CYS A 172 7.33 -5.41 -3.49
N GLU A 173 6.32 -5.31 -4.38
CA GLU A 173 6.41 -5.86 -5.74
C GLU A 173 5.76 -4.92 -6.79
N ARG A 174 6.56 -4.04 -7.40
CA ARG A 174 6.12 -3.16 -8.50
C ARG A 174 6.36 -3.86 -9.84
N ILE A 175 5.42 -4.70 -10.29
CA ILE A 175 5.40 -5.21 -11.66
C ILE A 175 4.70 -4.20 -12.59
N GLY A 176 5.52 -3.47 -13.35
CA GLY A 176 5.34 -3.01 -14.74
C GLY A 176 4.05 -2.33 -15.21
N ARG A 177 4.18 -1.08 -15.71
CA ARG A 177 3.94 -0.72 -17.14
C ARG A 177 4.45 0.69 -17.47
N ARG A 178 5.25 0.76 -18.53
CA ARG A 178 5.63 1.97 -19.26
C ARG A 178 4.40 2.57 -19.94
N THR A 179 4.15 3.87 -19.77
CA THR A 179 3.68 4.83 -20.79
C THR A 179 3.50 6.21 -20.17
N ALA A 180 4.41 7.14 -20.48
CA ALA A 180 4.12 8.51 -20.91
C ALA A 180 5.45 9.26 -21.08
N ALA A 181 5.60 9.89 -22.23
CA ALA A 181 6.83 10.42 -22.75
C ALA A 181 6.92 11.95 -22.55
N VAL A 182 8.17 12.44 -22.47
CA VAL A 182 8.67 13.74 -23.00
C VAL A 182 8.25 15.02 -22.27
N VAL A 183 9.23 15.75 -21.69
CA VAL A 183 9.75 17.07 -22.12
C VAL A 183 10.79 17.54 -21.07
N SER A 184 12.08 17.59 -21.43
CA SER A 184 12.89 18.82 -21.58
C SER A 184 14.39 18.58 -21.37
N ARG A 185 15.18 19.37 -22.11
CA ARG A 185 16.59 19.15 -22.51
C ARG A 185 17.62 19.64 -21.48
N ARG A 186 18.83 19.07 -21.63
CA ARG A 186 20.19 19.63 -21.48
C ARG A 186 20.50 20.48 -20.24
N ILE A 187 21.42 19.96 -19.41
CA ILE A 187 22.69 20.64 -19.11
C ILE A 187 23.80 19.59 -19.18
N GLN A 188 24.75 19.75 -20.11
CA GLN A 188 26.08 19.15 -20.00
C GLN A 188 26.87 20.05 -19.06
N ASN A 189 27.49 19.49 -18.03
CA ASN A 189 28.73 20.02 -17.45
C ASN A 189 29.46 18.87 -16.75
N GLY A 190 30.71 18.65 -17.17
CA GLY A 190 31.61 17.71 -16.54
C GLY A 190 32.11 18.26 -15.20
N ALA A 191 32.12 17.38 -14.21
CA ALA A 191 32.96 17.49 -13.03
C ALA A 191 33.29 16.05 -12.60
N SER A 192 34.55 15.65 -12.75
CA SER A 192 35.07 14.53 -11.96
C SER A 192 35.23 15.04 -10.53
N GLU A 193 34.65 14.36 -9.55
CA GLU A 193 35.35 13.86 -8.36
C GLU A 193 34.38 13.48 -7.22
N LYS A 194 34.64 12.28 -6.68
CA LYS A 194 34.15 11.69 -5.43
C LYS A 194 32.69 11.23 -5.45
N SER A 195 32.50 9.92 -5.61
CA SER A 195 31.21 9.27 -5.35
C SER A 195 30.81 9.52 -3.91
N CYS A 196 29.70 10.24 -3.72
CA CYS A 196 29.00 10.33 -2.45
C CYS A 196 28.75 8.90 -1.93
N PRO A 197 28.93 8.58 -0.63
CA PRO A 197 28.44 7.31 -0.09
C PRO A 197 26.98 7.18 -0.52
N GLN A 198 26.65 6.07 -1.18
CA GLN A 198 25.31 5.86 -1.75
C GLN A 198 24.31 5.88 -0.58
N VAL A 199 23.66 7.03 -0.37
CA VAL A 199 22.69 7.20 0.70
C VAL A 199 21.49 6.36 0.31
N TYR A 200 21.35 5.23 1.00
CA TYR A 200 20.22 4.35 0.80
C TYR A 200 18.90 5.07 1.13
N HIS A 201 17.98 5.10 0.16
CA HIS A 201 16.65 5.68 0.35
C HIS A 201 15.68 4.56 0.78
N LYS A 202 14.89 4.81 1.83
CA LYS A 202 13.98 3.86 2.50
C LYS A 202 12.78 3.48 1.63
N LYS A 203 13.02 2.68 0.60
CA LYS A 203 12.08 2.48 -0.50
C LYS A 203 10.78 1.80 -0.09
N ALA A 204 10.81 0.79 0.78
CA ALA A 204 9.61 0.06 1.20
C ALA A 204 8.65 0.94 1.99
N LEU A 205 9.16 1.80 2.88
CA LEU A 205 8.31 2.71 3.65
C LEU A 205 7.64 3.75 2.72
N ASP A 206 8.40 4.30 1.79
CA ASP A 206 7.87 5.26 0.80
C ASP A 206 6.80 4.63 -0.09
N ASP A 207 7.00 3.39 -0.54
CA ASP A 207 6.04 2.63 -1.35
C ASP A 207 4.73 2.35 -0.57
N ILE A 208 4.79 2.12 0.75
CA ILE A 208 3.58 2.00 1.61
C ILE A 208 2.83 3.33 1.66
N LEU A 209 3.54 4.43 1.89
CA LEU A 209 2.93 5.76 1.96
C LEU A 209 2.29 6.16 0.62
N GLU A 210 2.90 5.81 -0.52
CA GLU A 210 2.30 5.98 -1.84
C GLU A 210 1.01 5.15 -1.98
N SER A 211 1.02 3.91 -1.51
CA SER A 211 -0.15 3.01 -1.55
C SER A 211 -1.32 3.52 -0.69
N ILE A 212 -1.04 4.08 0.50
CA ILE A 212 -2.06 4.69 1.37
C ILE A 212 -2.70 5.89 0.67
N LYS A 213 -1.87 6.78 0.08
CA LYS A 213 -2.35 7.95 -0.66
C LYS A 213 -3.20 7.55 -1.88
N GLU A 214 -2.80 6.52 -2.60
CA GLU A 214 -3.56 5.98 -3.73
C GLU A 214 -4.93 5.45 -3.29
N LEU A 215 -4.99 4.72 -2.17
CA LEU A 215 -6.26 4.22 -1.64
C LEU A 215 -7.17 5.36 -1.13
N GLN A 216 -6.60 6.37 -0.47
CA GLN A 216 -7.33 7.58 -0.06
C GLN A 216 -7.89 8.32 -1.29
N TYR A 217 -7.12 8.41 -2.37
CA TYR A 217 -7.59 8.99 -3.62
C TYR A 217 -8.81 8.23 -4.18
N TYR A 218 -8.77 6.90 -4.21
CA TYR A 218 -9.92 6.11 -4.68
C TYR A 218 -11.15 6.26 -3.79
N ARG A 219 -10.96 6.30 -2.47
CA ARG A 219 -12.04 6.53 -1.50
C ARG A 219 -12.83 7.80 -1.82
N VAL A 220 -12.13 8.89 -2.13
CA VAL A 220 -12.76 10.20 -2.40
C VAL A 220 -13.37 10.29 -3.79
N THR A 221 -12.75 9.65 -4.79
CA THR A 221 -13.11 9.85 -6.19
C THR A 221 -14.15 8.86 -6.74
N ILE A 222 -14.16 7.63 -6.24
CA ILE A 222 -14.91 6.53 -6.90
C ILE A 222 -15.97 5.93 -5.98
N PHE A 223 -15.69 5.83 -4.69
CA PHE A 223 -16.65 5.28 -3.75
C PHE A 223 -17.75 6.29 -3.42
N LYS A 224 -18.95 5.76 -3.16
CA LYS A 224 -20.09 6.59 -2.78
C LYS A 224 -19.81 7.23 -1.41
N PRO A 225 -20.01 8.55 -1.25
CA PRO A 225 -19.81 9.22 0.03
C PRO A 225 -20.79 8.67 1.05
N THR A 226 -20.29 8.52 2.28
CA THR A 226 -21.07 8.03 3.42
C THR A 226 -22.15 9.05 3.80
N THR A 227 -23.18 8.59 4.52
CA THR A 227 -24.30 9.45 4.96
C THR A 227 -23.86 10.58 5.90
N ASP A 228 -22.74 10.40 6.61
CA ASP A 228 -22.21 11.39 7.55
C ASP A 228 -21.44 12.51 6.82
N GLU A 229 -20.67 12.18 5.78
CA GLU A 229 -20.03 13.16 4.88
C GLU A 229 -21.05 14.00 4.10
N LYS A 230 -22.21 13.42 3.78
CA LYS A 230 -23.32 14.16 3.15
C LYS A 230 -23.92 15.22 4.08
N LYS A 231 -24.00 14.96 5.38
CA LYS A 231 -24.53 15.94 6.35
C LYS A 231 -23.58 17.12 6.54
N GLY A 232 -22.26 16.86 6.57
CA GLY A 232 -21.24 17.92 6.63
C GLY A 232 -21.29 18.86 5.41
N ASN A 233 -21.31 18.30 4.20
CA ASN A 233 -21.39 19.08 2.96
C ASN A 233 -22.71 19.85 2.78
N ILE A 234 -23.83 19.35 3.32
CA ILE A 234 -25.11 20.07 3.32
C ILE A 234 -25.10 21.21 4.36
N ALA A 235 -24.48 20.99 5.53
CA ALA A 235 -24.34 22.00 6.57
C ALA A 235 -23.44 23.17 6.14
N GLU A 236 -22.30 22.89 5.49
CA GLU A 236 -21.40 23.94 4.96
C GLU A 236 -22.07 24.75 3.85
N LYS A 237 -22.80 24.09 2.92
CA LYS A 237 -23.56 24.80 1.88
C LYS A 237 -24.73 25.62 2.42
N CYS A 238 -25.30 25.25 3.57
CA CYS A 238 -26.32 26.06 4.24
C CYS A 238 -25.72 27.23 5.04
N GLY A 239 -24.43 27.15 5.43
CA GLY A 239 -23.71 28.21 6.15
C GLY A 239 -23.20 29.33 5.26
N SER A 240 -22.89 29.06 3.98
CA SER A 240 -22.35 30.05 3.04
C SER A 240 -23.40 30.95 2.35
N ASN A 241 -24.70 30.76 2.64
CA ASN A 241 -25.80 31.57 2.11
C ASN A 241 -26.43 32.51 3.15
N ARG A 242 -25.72 32.78 4.27
CA ARG A 242 -26.11 33.80 5.25
C ARG A 242 -24.98 34.79 5.48
N SER A 243 -24.86 35.75 4.56
CA SER A 243 -24.15 37.02 4.75
C SER A 243 -24.63 37.98 3.70
#